data_AF-A0A6B3GEI0-F1
#
_entry.id   AF-A0A6B3GEI0-F1
#
_cell.length_a   1.000
_cell.length_b   1.000
_cell.length_c   1.000
_cell.angle_alpha   90.00
_cell.angle_beta   90.00
_cell.angle_gamma   90.00
#
_symmetry.space_group_name_H-M   'P 1'
#
loop_
_entity.id
_entity.type
_entity.pdbx_description
1 polymer ?
#
loop_
_entity_poly.entity_id
_entity_poly.type
_entity_poly.pdbx_seq_one_letter_code
_entity_poly.pdbx_strand_id
1 'polypeptide(L)'
;VPAEPVRRIDEAEVEFADVTFTYPGGDTPALRNVSLRCPAGSTTALVGPSGSGKTTATRLIARFFDIDSGELRIGGVDVRRLDPTTLLDEIAIVFQDVYLFDDTIEDNLRLARPEATWDELREAATA
;
A
#
# COMPACT_ATOMS: atom_id res chain seq x y z
N VAL A 1 -8.83 -14.59 -1.82
CA VAL A 1 -8.38 -14.75 -0.42
C VAL A 1 -7.73 -16.12 -0.28
N PRO A 2 -6.49 -16.22 0.22
CA PRO A 2 -5.82 -17.51 0.38
C PRO A 2 -6.55 -18.39 1.41
N ALA A 3 -6.48 -19.72 1.25
CA ALA A 3 -7.22 -20.67 2.09
C ALA A 3 -6.81 -20.59 3.58
N GLU A 4 -5.53 -20.32 3.84
CA GLU A 4 -4.97 -20.09 5.17
C GLU A 4 -4.17 -18.78 5.13
N PRO A 5 -4.83 -17.62 5.35
CA PRO A 5 -4.18 -16.33 5.28
C PRO A 5 -3.26 -16.09 6.47
N VAL A 6 -2.13 -15.44 6.21
CA VAL A 6 -1.28 -14.86 7.25
C VAL A 6 -1.96 -13.57 7.75
N ARG A 7 -2.18 -13.46 9.06
CA ARG A 7 -2.97 -12.37 9.68
C ARG A 7 -2.13 -11.42 10.55
N ARG A 8 -0.82 -11.40 10.33
CA ARG A 8 0.12 -10.57 11.09
C ARG A 8 1.30 -10.20 10.22
N ILE A 9 1.74 -8.95 10.36
CA ILE A 9 2.96 -8.40 9.76
C ILE A 9 3.85 -7.96 10.92
N ASP A 10 5.03 -8.56 11.07
CA ASP A 10 5.93 -8.26 12.19
C ASP A 10 6.93 -7.15 11.87
N GLU A 11 7.26 -6.96 10.59
CA GLU A 11 8.23 -5.98 10.11
C GLU A 11 7.69 -5.24 8.89
N ALA A 12 7.98 -3.94 8.80
CA ALA A 12 7.49 -3.07 7.73
C ALA A 12 8.42 -2.99 6.50
N GLU A 13 9.36 -3.92 6.35
CA GLU A 13 10.21 -3.96 5.16
C GLU A 13 9.41 -4.38 3.93
N VAL A 14 9.55 -3.62 2.84
CA VAL A 14 8.92 -3.93 1.55
C VAL A 14 9.98 -4.39 0.56
N GLU A 15 9.73 -5.52 -0.12
CA GLU A 15 10.65 -6.09 -1.11
C GLU A 15 9.91 -6.46 -2.40
N PHE A 16 10.43 -5.98 -3.53
CA PHE A 16 10.08 -6.46 -4.85
C PHE A 16 11.23 -7.35 -5.33
N ALA A 17 10.90 -8.56 -5.78
CA ALA A 17 11.84 -9.49 -6.39
C ALA A 17 11.33 -9.87 -7.79
N ASP A 18 11.99 -9.32 -8.81
CA ASP A 18 11.74 -9.55 -10.24
C ASP A 18 10.27 -9.37 -10.65
N VAL A 19 9.64 -8.34 -10.10
CA VAL A 19 8.20 -8.09 -10.27
C VAL A 19 7.89 -7.60 -11.68
N THR A 20 6.96 -8.28 -12.33
CA THR A 20 6.32 -7.83 -13.58
C THR A 20 4.83 -7.69 -13.35
N PHE A 21 4.24 -6.62 -13.89
CA PHE A 21 2.81 -6.34 -13.77
C PHE A 21 2.27 -5.59 -14.98
N THR A 22 1.11 -6.03 -15.45
CA THR A 22 0.34 -5.47 -16.56
C THR A 22 -1.06 -5.13 -16.06
N TYR A 23 -1.53 -3.91 -16.35
CA TYR A 23 -2.90 -3.55 -15.99
C TYR A 23 -3.92 -4.42 -16.76
N PRO A 24 -5.07 -4.76 -16.15
CA PRO A 24 -6.14 -5.48 -16.84
C PRO A 24 -6.53 -4.79 -18.14
N GLY A 25 -6.53 -5.53 -19.26
CA GLY A 25 -6.83 -5.01 -20.60
C GLY A 25 -5.68 -4.26 -21.28
N GLY A 26 -4.48 -4.22 -20.69
CA GLY A 26 -3.27 -3.73 -21.32
C GLY A 26 -2.43 -4.86 -21.93
N ASP A 27 -1.71 -4.55 -23.00
CA ASP A 27 -0.79 -5.50 -23.67
C ASP A 27 0.69 -5.27 -23.29
N THR A 28 0.98 -4.19 -22.55
CA THR A 28 2.34 -3.79 -22.20
C THR A 28 2.50 -3.71 -20.68
N PRO A 29 3.54 -4.36 -20.10
CA PRO A 29 3.79 -4.29 -18.66
C PRO A 29 4.03 -2.85 -18.19
N ALA A 30 3.32 -2.46 -17.13
CA ALA A 30 3.53 -1.20 -16.44
C ALA A 30 4.77 -1.25 -15.55
N LEU A 31 5.13 -2.43 -15.04
CA LEU A 31 6.42 -2.74 -14.40
C LEU A 31 6.99 -4.00 -15.07
N ARG A 32 8.30 -4.03 -15.31
CA ARG A 32 8.98 -5.16 -15.95
C ARG A 32 10.25 -5.51 -15.18
N ASN A 33 10.29 -6.69 -14.59
CA ASN A 33 11.42 -7.22 -13.81
C ASN A 33 11.99 -6.22 -12.80
N VAL A 34 11.11 -5.60 -12.01
CA VAL A 34 11.49 -4.59 -11.01
C VAL A 34 11.89 -5.28 -9.72
N SER A 35 13.10 -4.97 -9.25
CA SER A 35 13.62 -5.40 -7.95
C SER A 35 14.03 -4.18 -7.14
N LEU A 36 13.47 -4.04 -5.94
CA LEU A 36 13.75 -2.92 -5.02
C LEU A 36 13.46 -3.35 -3.58
N ARG A 37 14.10 -2.66 -2.63
CA ARG A 37 13.93 -2.90 -1.20
C ARG A 37 13.75 -1.58 -0.47
N CYS A 38 12.71 -1.49 0.35
CA CYS A 38 12.43 -0.38 1.25
C CYS A 38 12.63 -0.88 2.69
N PRO A 39 13.77 -0.60 3.34
CA PRO A 39 14.05 -1.11 4.69
C PRO A 39 13.05 -0.59 5.73
N ALA A 40 12.74 -1.42 6.73
CA ALA A 40 11.90 -1.01 7.85
C ALA A 40 12.49 0.20 8.60
N GLY A 41 11.64 1.11 9.04
CA GLY A 41 12.06 2.32 9.77
C GLY A 41 12.79 3.36 8.92
N SER A 42 12.76 3.23 7.59
CA SER A 42 13.39 4.17 6.67
C SER A 42 12.37 4.89 5.78
N THR A 43 12.74 6.08 5.31
CA THR A 43 12.02 6.77 4.24
C THR A 43 12.67 6.42 2.91
N THR A 44 11.96 5.69 2.05
CA THR A 44 12.42 5.37 0.69
C THR A 44 11.71 6.25 -0.34
N ALA A 45 12.47 6.95 -1.16
CA ALA A 45 11.93 7.80 -2.22
C ALA A 45 12.00 7.10 -3.59
N LEU A 46 10.87 7.03 -4.31
CA LEU A 46 10.81 6.54 -5.68
C LEU A 46 10.64 7.71 -6.65
N VAL A 47 11.69 8.01 -7.43
CA VAL A 47 11.76 9.20 -8.31
C VAL A 47 11.92 8.77 -9.77
N GLY A 48 11.28 9.51 -10.68
CA GLY A 48 11.37 9.27 -12.12
C GLY A 48 10.30 10.01 -12.93
N PRO A 49 10.38 10.02 -14.27
CA PRO A 49 9.43 10.72 -15.14
C PRO A 49 7.98 10.26 -14.96
N SER A 50 7.00 11.09 -15.30
CA SER A 50 5.59 10.67 -15.35
C SER A 50 5.40 9.43 -16.23
N GLY A 51 4.56 8.50 -15.79
CA GLY A 51 4.34 7.23 -16.50
C GLY A 51 5.39 6.13 -16.23
N SER A 52 6.45 6.40 -15.46
CA SER A 52 7.51 5.41 -15.17
C SER A 52 7.11 4.26 -14.22
N GLY A 53 5.83 4.13 -13.85
CA GLY A 53 5.35 3.05 -12.98
C GLY A 53 5.40 3.32 -11.46
N LYS A 54 5.75 4.53 -11.00
CA LYS A 54 5.86 4.84 -9.55
C LYS A 54 4.56 4.59 -8.78
N THR A 55 3.47 5.19 -9.25
CA THR A 55 2.13 4.99 -8.68
C THR A 55 1.66 3.55 -8.82
N THR A 56 2.12 2.84 -9.86
CA THR A 56 1.85 1.41 -10.01
C THR A 56 2.52 0.61 -8.88
N ALA A 57 3.80 0.87 -8.58
CA ALA A 57 4.51 0.21 -7.50
C ALA A 57 3.80 0.41 -6.14
N THR A 58 3.39 1.64 -5.81
CA THR A 58 2.67 1.92 -4.55
C THR A 58 1.32 1.21 -4.47
N ARG A 59 0.58 1.10 -5.59
CA ARG A 59 -0.71 0.37 -5.66
C ARG A 59 -0.53 -1.14 -5.48
N LEU A 60 0.58 -1.70 -5.95
CA LEU A 60 0.87 -3.12 -5.78
C LEU A 60 1.24 -3.48 -4.34
N ILE A 61 1.92 -2.58 -3.60
CA ILE A 61 2.21 -2.78 -2.16
C ILE A 61 0.91 -2.98 -1.38
N ALA A 62 -0.10 -2.15 -1.65
CA ALA A 62 -1.43 -2.29 -1.07
C ALA A 62 -2.31 -3.37 -1.74
N ARG A 63 -1.73 -4.15 -2.65
CA ARG A 63 -2.37 -5.24 -3.39
C ARG A 63 -3.70 -4.85 -4.04
N PHE A 64 -3.77 -3.65 -4.62
CA PHE A 64 -4.91 -3.27 -5.47
C PHE A 64 -5.00 -4.12 -6.73
N PHE A 65 -3.87 -4.71 -7.13
CA PHE A 65 -3.76 -5.70 -8.19
C PHE A 65 -2.78 -6.80 -7.75
N ASP A 66 -3.01 -8.03 -8.23
CA ASP A 66 -2.00 -9.08 -8.13
C ASP A 66 -0.97 -8.91 -9.27
N ILE A 67 0.29 -9.23 -9.00
CA ILE A 67 1.40 -9.19 -9.97
C ILE A 67 1.32 -10.36 -10.96
N ASP A 68 1.87 -10.18 -12.17
CA ASP A 68 1.93 -11.25 -13.18
C ASP A 68 3.01 -12.29 -12.84
N SER A 69 4.18 -11.82 -12.41
CA SER A 69 5.30 -12.67 -12.00
C SER A 69 6.20 -11.99 -10.98
N GLY A 70 7.05 -12.80 -10.33
CA GLY A 70 7.92 -12.37 -9.24
C GLY A 70 7.27 -12.51 -7.87
N GLU A 71 7.85 -11.83 -6.89
CA GLU A 71 7.36 -11.77 -5.51
C GLU A 71 7.35 -10.35 -4.99
N LEU A 72 6.29 -10.01 -4.27
CA LEU A 72 6.16 -8.74 -3.56
C LEU A 72 5.86 -9.06 -2.10
N ARG A 73 6.77 -8.69 -1.20
CA ARG A 73 6.73 -9.07 0.21
C ARG A 73 6.67 -7.86 1.12
N ILE A 74 5.97 -8.02 2.24
CA ILE A 74 5.98 -7.11 3.39
C ILE A 74 6.34 -7.93 4.62
N GLY A 75 7.38 -7.53 5.35
CA GLY A 75 7.88 -8.29 6.50
C GLY A 75 8.28 -9.73 6.15
N GLY A 76 8.78 -9.93 4.93
CA GLY A 76 9.15 -11.26 4.41
C GLY A 76 7.99 -12.15 3.94
N VAL A 77 6.73 -11.70 4.06
CA VAL A 77 5.55 -12.46 3.62
C VAL A 77 5.05 -11.90 2.29
N ASP A 78 4.88 -12.77 1.28
CA ASP A 78 4.28 -12.37 0.00
C ASP A 78 2.85 -11.85 0.21
N VAL A 79 2.54 -10.67 -0.35
CA VAL A 79 1.25 -9.99 -0.16
C VAL A 79 0.05 -10.85 -0.59
N ARG A 80 0.26 -11.82 -1.49
CA ARG A 80 -0.80 -12.75 -1.93
C ARG A 80 -1.24 -13.70 -0.83
N ARG A 81 -0.37 -13.96 0.16
CA ARG A 81 -0.59 -14.85 1.31
C ARG A 81 -1.18 -14.14 2.52
N LEU A 82 -1.14 -12.80 2.55
CA LEU A 82 -1.73 -12.01 3.62
C LEU A 82 -3.26 -12.00 3.52
N ASP A 83 -3.90 -11.92 4.68
CA ASP A 83 -5.29 -11.52 4.78
C ASP A 83 -5.45 -10.07 4.27
N PRO A 84 -6.42 -9.78 3.37
CA PRO A 84 -6.60 -8.43 2.86
C PRO A 84 -6.90 -7.38 3.92
N THR A 85 -7.64 -7.74 4.98
CA THR A 85 -7.94 -6.81 6.07
C THR A 85 -6.68 -6.51 6.87
N THR A 86 -5.89 -7.53 7.22
CA THR A 86 -4.58 -7.32 7.86
C THR A 86 -3.67 -6.43 7.01
N LEU A 87 -3.60 -6.67 5.69
CA LEU A 87 -2.76 -5.86 4.81
C LEU A 87 -3.19 -4.38 4.81
N LEU A 88 -4.49 -4.11 4.74
CA LEU A 88 -5.01 -2.75 4.70
C LEU A 88 -4.96 -2.05 6.06
N ASP A 89 -5.07 -2.78 7.17
CA ASP A 89 -4.94 -2.24 8.53
C ASP A 89 -3.50 -1.76 8.82
N GLU A 90 -2.50 -2.36 8.16
CA GLU A 90 -1.07 -2.04 8.33
C GLU A 90 -0.53 -1.01 7.33
N ILE A 91 -1.33 -0.61 6.32
CA ILE A 91 -0.90 0.31 5.26
C ILE A 91 -1.81 1.54 5.19
N ALA A 92 -1.21 2.71 5.34
CA ALA A 92 -1.83 3.98 4.98
C ALA A 92 -1.37 4.44 3.59
N ILE A 93 -2.32 4.80 2.72
CA ILE A 93 -2.04 5.40 1.40
C ILE A 93 -2.59 6.82 1.36
N VAL A 94 -1.73 7.77 1.02
CA VAL A 94 -2.15 9.14 0.71
C VAL A 94 -2.15 9.31 -0.81
N PHE A 95 -3.33 9.50 -1.38
CA PHE A 95 -3.49 9.70 -2.82
C PHE A 95 -3.15 11.13 -3.22
N GLN A 96 -2.82 11.33 -4.51
CA GLN A 96 -2.54 12.67 -5.06
C GLN A 96 -3.79 13.56 -5.05
N ASP A 97 -4.96 12.96 -5.29
CA ASP A 97 -6.25 13.64 -5.24
C ASP A 97 -6.89 13.47 -3.86
N VAL A 98 -7.36 14.57 -3.28
CA VAL A 98 -8.03 14.59 -1.98
C VAL A 98 -9.52 14.35 -2.16
N TYR A 99 -10.07 13.43 -1.37
CA TYR A 99 -11.50 13.17 -1.32
C TYR A 99 -12.00 13.36 0.12
N LEU A 100 -13.09 14.11 0.26
CA LEU A 100 -13.84 14.26 1.50
C LEU A 100 -15.28 13.84 1.24
N PHE A 101 -15.88 13.17 2.21
CA PHE A 101 -17.31 12.93 2.23
C PHE A 101 -18.03 14.24 2.61
N ASP A 102 -19.24 14.41 2.09
CA ASP A 102 -20.13 15.53 2.44
C ASP A 102 -20.66 15.35 3.87
N ASP A 103 -19.76 15.57 4.83
CA ASP A 103 -19.94 15.37 6.26
C ASP A 103 -18.97 16.28 7.04
N THR A 104 -18.95 16.17 8.36
CA THR A 104 -18.05 16.97 9.20
C THR A 104 -16.57 16.60 8.99
N ILE A 105 -15.68 17.53 9.33
CA ILE A 105 -14.22 17.27 9.34
C ILE A 105 -13.88 16.15 10.32
N GLU A 106 -14.57 16.12 11.47
CA GLU A 106 -14.42 15.09 12.50
C GLU A 106 -14.75 13.70 11.94
N ASP A 107 -15.87 13.57 11.23
CA ASP A 107 -16.30 12.29 10.66
C ASP A 107 -15.39 11.83 9.53
N ASN A 108 -14.88 12.76 8.71
CA ASN A 108 -13.87 12.46 7.70
C ASN A 108 -12.55 11.93 8.32
N LEU A 109 -12.12 12.47 9.48
CA LEU A 109 -10.92 11.97 10.18
C LEU A 109 -11.18 10.60 10.82
N ARG A 110 -12.33 10.41 11.45
CA ARG A 110 -12.72 9.13 12.08
C ARG A 110 -12.97 8.02 11.09
N LEU A 111 -13.11 8.31 9.80
CA LEU A 111 -13.18 7.29 8.76
C LEU A 111 -12.00 6.30 8.83
N ALA A 112 -10.79 6.79 9.15
CA ALA A 112 -9.60 5.94 9.29
C ALA A 112 -9.56 5.18 10.63
N ARG A 113 -10.11 5.76 11.70
CA ARG A 113 -10.18 5.15 13.03
C ARG A 113 -11.42 5.65 13.77
N PRO A 114 -12.56 4.92 13.69
CA PRO A 114 -13.83 5.37 14.25
C PRO A 114 -13.78 5.67 15.75
N GLU A 115 -12.92 4.96 16.47
CA GLU A 115 -12.83 5.07 17.93
C GLU A 115 -11.78 6.08 18.41
N ALA A 116 -11.26 6.90 17.50
CA ALA A 116 -10.30 7.94 17.83
C ALA A 116 -10.92 8.99 18.76
N THR A 117 -10.25 9.23 19.87
CA THR A 117 -10.59 10.26 20.86
C THR A 117 -10.36 11.67 20.30
N TRP A 118 -10.99 12.67 20.92
CA TRP A 118 -10.79 14.07 20.53
C TRP A 118 -9.34 14.54 20.59
N ASP A 119 -8.57 14.05 21.55
CA ASP A 119 -7.15 14.39 21.67
C ASP A 119 -6.33 13.80 20.52
N GLU A 120 -6.57 12.53 20.16
CA GLU A 120 -5.93 11.88 19.00
C GLU A 120 -6.28 12.56 17.68
N LEU A 121 -7.55 12.97 17.50
CA LEU A 121 -7.97 13.73 16.31
C LEU A 121 -7.27 15.08 16.22
N ARG A 122 -7.15 15.78 17.35
CA ARG A 122 -6.48 17.09 17.41
C ARG A 122 -4.98 16.96 17.12
N GLU A 123 -4.34 15.92 17.65
CA GLU A 123 -2.93 15.61 17.35
C GLU A 123 -2.74 15.36 15.85
N ALA A 124 -3.54 14.48 15.25
CA ALA A 124 -3.48 14.18 13.82
C ALA A 124 -3.71 15.41 12.93
N ALA A 125 -4.55 16.37 13.36
CA ALA A 125 -4.84 17.58 12.61
C ALA A 125 -3.79 18.70 12.75
N THR A 126 -2.84 18.57 13.69
CA THR A 126 -1.85 19.62 13.99
C THR A 126 -0.40 19.21 13.78
N ALA A 127 -0.14 17.92 13.58
CA ALA A 127 1.15 17.37 13.13
C ALA A 127 1.48 17.80 11.70
#